data_AF-A0A9D3PLA1-F1
#
_entry.id   AF-A0A9D3PLA1-F1
#
_cell.length_a   1.000
_cell.length_b   1.000
_cell.length_c   1.000
_cell.angle_alpha   90.00
_cell.angle_beta   90.00
_cell.angle_gamma   90.00
#
_symmetry.space_group_name_H-M   'P 1'
#
loop_
_entity.id
_entity.type
_entity.pdbx_description
1 polymer ?
#
loop_
_entity_poly.entity_id
_entity_poly.type
_entity_poly.pdbx_seq_one_letter_code
_entity_poly.pdbx_strand_id
1 'polypeptide(L)'
;MHRQQGEVELEKSVRRLREKFHGKIPVDKATVLMRRYSNNHRIVAMNIILMKDEELDEEDRESLRTDPDVRNVVQRLEAEEQERAAPPTPPPAPPPTHPPRYQPGASRVAQQDRDIKELGERLRVLPLTQENLRMFEHAQQGHAPSALHQFACHTCDLDWWRRVPQRKRVSRCRQCKRKYDPVPADKMWGLAEFHCPTCMRVFRGFGRMDVGSPCYTCRSIITPTQILPPRRRQGGAGLRRQNPHSCLAEDCYNRQEPHVPGTECVHPRSRQQNRKPRVVNPSPAHVSSGSTVNTCLSQGSIVDLYQLILEDILEEGEGGSGTEEDTSTSDSSQN
;
A
#
# COMPACT_ATOMS: atom_id res chain seq x y z
N MET A 1 7.98 -15.22 45.62
CA MET A 1 6.83 -14.36 45.27
C MET A 1 6.82 -13.89 43.80
N HIS A 2 7.95 -13.81 43.08
CA HIS A 2 7.97 -13.36 41.67
C HIS A 2 7.46 -14.38 40.64
N ARG A 3 7.57 -15.70 40.90
CA ARG A 3 7.14 -16.74 39.95
C ARG A 3 5.62 -16.76 39.71
N GLN A 4 4.82 -16.45 40.73
CA GLN A 4 3.36 -16.39 40.63
C GLN A 4 2.86 -15.14 39.88
N GLN A 5 3.65 -14.06 39.81
CA GLN A 5 3.26 -12.86 39.07
C GLN A 5 3.32 -13.08 37.55
N GLY A 6 4.37 -13.75 37.07
CA GLY A 6 4.53 -14.06 35.65
C GLY A 6 3.44 -14.98 35.09
N GLU A 7 3.04 -15.99 35.87
CA GLU A 7 1.94 -16.91 35.50
C GLU A 7 0.60 -16.16 35.36
N VAL A 8 0.27 -15.30 36.32
CA VAL A 8 -0.99 -14.55 36.33
C VAL A 8 -1.03 -13.50 35.22
N GLU A 9 0.10 -12.88 34.89
CA GLU A 9 0.20 -11.93 33.77
C GLU A 9 0.07 -12.61 32.40
N LEU A 10 0.68 -13.78 32.24
CA LEU A 10 0.54 -14.61 31.05
C LEU A 10 -0.91 -15.04 30.85
N GLU A 11 -1.56 -15.57 31.89
CA GLU A 11 -2.95 -16.00 31.86
C GLU A 11 -3.91 -14.86 31.44
N LYS A 12 -3.78 -13.68 32.06
CA LYS A 12 -4.59 -12.50 31.70
C LYS A 12 -4.40 -12.10 30.24
N SER A 13 -3.16 -12.19 29.74
CA SER A 13 -2.83 -11.83 28.36
C SER A 13 -3.37 -12.85 27.36
N VAL A 14 -3.32 -14.14 27.69
CA VAL A 14 -3.92 -15.22 26.89
C VAL A 14 -5.43 -15.05 26.81
N ARG A 15 -6.12 -14.80 27.93
CA ARG A 15 -7.58 -14.56 27.94
C ARG A 15 -7.98 -13.40 27.05
N ARG A 16 -7.33 -12.24 27.19
CA ARG A 16 -7.57 -11.05 26.35
C ARG A 16 -7.37 -11.31 24.86
N LEU A 17 -6.33 -12.07 24.52
CA LEU A 17 -6.07 -12.42 23.12
C LEU A 17 -7.17 -13.35 22.58
N ARG A 18 -7.52 -14.40 23.32
CA ARG A 18 -8.56 -15.34 22.88
C ARG A 18 -9.92 -14.65 22.75
N GLU A 19 -10.25 -13.71 23.63
CA GLU A 19 -11.45 -12.86 23.50
C GLU A 19 -11.43 -12.05 22.20
N LYS A 20 -10.29 -11.42 21.86
CA LYS A 20 -10.12 -10.66 20.61
C LYS A 20 -10.33 -11.50 19.34
N PHE A 21 -10.07 -12.80 19.41
CA PHE A 21 -10.29 -13.74 18.30
C PHE A 21 -11.53 -14.63 18.52
N HIS A 22 -12.45 -14.22 19.41
CA HIS A 22 -13.72 -14.91 19.69
C HIS A 22 -13.55 -16.39 20.06
N GLY A 23 -12.50 -16.74 20.81
CA GLY A 23 -12.22 -18.09 21.28
C GLY A 23 -11.72 -19.06 20.20
N LYS A 24 -11.52 -18.61 18.96
CA LYS A 24 -11.13 -19.48 17.83
C LYS A 24 -9.68 -19.97 17.86
N ILE A 25 -8.86 -19.43 18.75
CA ILE A 25 -7.46 -19.85 18.90
C ILE A 25 -7.38 -20.89 20.05
N PRO A 26 -6.75 -22.05 19.82
CA PRO A 26 -6.46 -23.03 20.87
C PRO A 26 -5.67 -22.43 22.04
N VAL A 27 -5.92 -22.93 23.26
CA VAL A 27 -5.27 -22.45 24.49
C VAL A 27 -3.74 -22.59 24.40
N ASP A 28 -3.25 -23.73 23.92
CA ASP A 28 -1.82 -24.01 23.78
C ASP A 28 -1.12 -23.00 22.87
N LYS A 29 -1.67 -22.81 21.67
CA LYS A 29 -1.12 -21.89 20.68
C LYS A 29 -1.12 -20.45 21.18
N ALA A 30 -2.19 -20.03 21.84
CA ALA A 30 -2.25 -18.69 22.44
C ALA A 30 -1.22 -18.50 23.57
N THR A 31 -1.00 -19.53 24.40
CA THR A 31 -0.11 -19.46 25.56
C THR A 31 1.36 -19.45 25.15
N VAL A 32 1.75 -20.30 24.20
CA VAL A 32 3.13 -20.34 23.69
C VAL A 32 3.50 -19.04 22.98
N LEU A 33 2.64 -18.54 22.09
CA LEU A 33 2.92 -17.30 21.38
C LEU A 33 3.00 -16.10 22.35
N MET A 34 2.14 -16.07 23.37
CA MET A 34 2.23 -15.03 24.40
C MET A 34 3.50 -15.14 25.23
N ARG A 35 3.97 -16.34 25.54
CA ARG A 35 5.25 -16.53 26.24
C ARG A 35 6.43 -16.13 25.36
N ARG A 36 6.48 -16.60 24.11
CA ARG A 36 7.54 -16.35 23.12
C ARG A 36 7.76 -14.87 22.85
N TYR A 37 6.67 -14.11 22.70
CA TYR A 37 6.72 -12.68 22.43
C TYR A 37 6.50 -11.80 23.68
N SER A 38 6.72 -12.35 24.87
CA SER A 38 6.67 -11.61 26.15
C SER A 38 5.39 -10.76 26.31
N ASN A 39 4.23 -11.36 26.07
CA ASN A 39 2.89 -10.75 26.12
C ASN A 39 2.68 -9.57 25.15
N ASN A 40 3.47 -9.45 24.07
CA ASN A 40 3.26 -8.44 23.04
C ASN A 40 2.08 -8.81 22.12
N HIS A 41 0.89 -8.36 22.50
CA HIS A 41 -0.36 -8.60 21.78
C HIS A 41 -0.34 -8.21 20.29
N ARG A 42 0.45 -7.20 19.91
CA ARG A 42 0.53 -6.75 18.51
C ARG A 42 1.28 -7.75 17.65
N ILE A 43 2.43 -8.23 18.13
CA ILE A 43 3.24 -9.21 17.41
C ILE A 43 2.51 -10.55 17.35
N VAL A 44 1.95 -11.00 18.46
CA VAL A 44 1.20 -12.26 18.52
C VAL A 44 -0.01 -12.24 17.58
N ALA A 45 -0.81 -11.17 17.59
CA ALA A 45 -1.94 -11.06 16.67
C ALA A 45 -1.49 -11.04 15.21
N MET A 46 -0.37 -10.39 14.90
CA MET A 46 0.17 -10.35 13.54
C MET A 46 0.70 -11.71 13.10
N ASN A 47 1.41 -12.43 13.97
CA ASN A 47 1.84 -13.81 13.72
C ASN A 47 0.64 -14.73 13.44
N ILE A 48 -0.42 -14.66 14.24
CA ILE A 48 -1.63 -15.48 14.05
C ILE A 48 -2.37 -15.15 12.75
N ILE A 49 -2.39 -13.88 12.34
CA ILE A 49 -3.07 -13.48 11.09
C ILE A 49 -2.25 -13.86 9.87
N LEU A 50 -0.93 -13.68 9.92
CA LEU A 50 -0.03 -13.94 8.79
C LEU A 50 0.28 -15.43 8.62
N MET A 51 0.38 -16.17 9.73
CA MET A 51 0.74 -17.59 9.79
C MET A 51 -0.42 -18.43 10.34
N LYS A 52 -1.65 -18.14 9.88
CA LYS A 52 -2.89 -18.74 10.40
C LYS A 52 -2.88 -20.27 10.34
N ASP A 53 -2.31 -20.81 9.26
CA ASP A 53 -2.30 -22.25 8.97
C ASP A 53 -1.01 -22.95 9.46
N GLU A 54 -0.08 -22.21 10.06
CA GLU A 54 1.15 -22.77 10.61
C GLU A 54 0.88 -23.40 11.98
N GLU A 55 1.30 -24.66 12.14
CA GLU A 55 1.25 -25.36 13.42
C GLU A 55 2.40 -24.90 14.34
N LEU A 56 2.31 -25.22 15.63
CA LEU A 56 3.40 -24.97 16.57
C LEU A 56 4.66 -25.74 16.13
N ASP A 57 5.78 -25.02 16.04
CA ASP A 57 7.07 -25.59 15.67
C ASP A 57 7.66 -26.47 16.79
N GLU A 58 8.80 -27.12 16.57
CA GLU A 58 9.38 -28.02 17.57
C GLU A 58 9.85 -27.27 18.84
N GLU A 59 10.26 -26.00 18.70
CA GLU A 59 10.65 -25.12 19.81
C GLU A 59 9.43 -24.74 20.67
N ASP A 60 8.30 -24.47 20.02
CA ASP A 60 7.01 -24.20 20.65
C ASP A 60 6.49 -25.42 21.42
N ARG A 61 6.63 -26.63 20.84
CA ARG A 61 6.28 -27.89 21.49
C ARG A 61 7.20 -28.21 22.66
N GLU A 62 8.48 -27.90 22.55
CA GLU A 62 9.42 -28.02 23.65
C GLU A 62 9.07 -27.05 24.77
N SER A 63 8.65 -25.82 24.46
CA SER A 63 8.20 -24.83 25.45
C SER A 63 6.99 -25.30 26.25
N LEU A 64 6.01 -25.98 25.62
CA LEU A 64 4.92 -26.67 26.32
C LEU A 64 5.41 -27.79 27.24
N ARG A 65 6.60 -28.36 26.98
CA ARG A 65 7.21 -29.45 27.76
C ARG A 65 8.25 -29.02 28.78
N THR A 66 8.82 -27.83 28.71
CA THR A 66 9.90 -27.42 29.61
C THR A 66 9.56 -26.19 30.42
N ASP A 67 8.69 -25.30 29.94
CA ASP A 67 8.31 -24.09 30.66
C ASP A 67 7.16 -24.38 31.67
N PRO A 68 7.42 -24.30 32.99
CA PRO A 68 6.42 -24.57 34.00
C PRO A 68 5.28 -23.53 34.03
N ASP A 69 5.55 -22.28 33.66
CA ASP A 69 4.54 -21.22 33.67
C ASP A 69 3.53 -21.45 32.52
N VAL A 70 4.01 -21.87 31.35
CA VAL A 70 3.17 -22.21 30.19
C VAL A 70 2.26 -23.39 30.52
N ARG A 71 2.83 -24.46 31.09
CA ARG A 71 2.08 -25.66 31.47
C ARG A 71 0.97 -25.38 32.47
N ASN A 72 1.28 -24.61 33.52
CA ASN A 72 0.30 -24.27 34.54
C ASN A 72 -0.86 -23.45 33.96
N VAL A 73 -0.56 -22.47 33.10
CA VAL A 73 -1.59 -21.64 32.45
C VAL A 73 -2.46 -22.45 31.50
N VAL A 74 -1.85 -23.30 30.67
CA VAL A 74 -2.58 -24.20 29.76
C VAL A 74 -3.52 -25.10 30.55
N GLN A 75 -2.99 -25.84 31.54
CA GLN A 75 -3.76 -26.77 32.34
C GLN A 75 -4.94 -26.11 33.07
N ARG A 76 -4.75 -24.88 33.59
CA ARG A 76 -5.81 -24.13 34.27
C ARG A 76 -6.90 -23.65 33.31
N LEU A 77 -6.52 -23.15 32.14
CA LEU A 77 -7.48 -22.65 31.15
C LEU A 77 -8.26 -23.79 30.48
N GLU A 78 -7.62 -24.93 30.21
CA GLU A 78 -8.30 -26.11 29.67
C GLU A 78 -9.25 -26.75 30.68
N ALA A 79 -8.85 -26.83 31.96
CA ALA A 79 -9.74 -27.31 33.02
C ALA A 79 -11.00 -26.44 33.15
N GLU A 80 -10.87 -25.11 33.07
CA GLU A 80 -12.01 -24.19 33.09
C GLU A 80 -12.91 -24.36 31.84
N GLU A 81 -12.33 -24.60 30.66
CA GLU A 81 -13.12 -24.90 29.45
C GLU A 81 -13.89 -26.22 29.59
N GLN A 82 -13.28 -27.24 30.19
CA GLN A 82 -13.91 -28.53 30.43
C GLN A 82 -15.03 -28.44 31.47
N GLU A 83 -14.86 -27.63 32.52
CA GLU A 83 -15.89 -27.34 33.52
C GLU A 83 -17.08 -26.56 32.91
N ARG A 84 -16.81 -25.59 32.03
CA ARG A 84 -17.85 -24.84 31.30
C ARG A 84 -18.57 -25.69 30.25
N ALA A 85 -17.91 -26.72 29.72
CA ALA A 85 -18.47 -27.66 28.75
C ALA A 85 -19.24 -28.82 29.41
N ALA A 86 -19.09 -29.04 30.72
CA ALA A 86 -19.80 -30.09 31.44
C ALA A 86 -21.30 -29.75 31.59
N PRO A 87 -22.21 -30.71 31.35
CA PRO A 87 -23.63 -30.52 31.63
C PRO A 87 -23.86 -30.31 33.13
N PRO A 88 -24.84 -29.47 33.53
CA PRO A 88 -25.13 -29.24 34.94
C PRO A 88 -25.54 -30.56 35.62
N THR A 89 -24.86 -30.92 36.70
CA THR A 89 -25.24 -32.04 37.56
C THR A 89 -26.57 -31.73 38.24
N PRO A 90 -27.58 -32.62 38.17
CA PRO A 90 -28.87 -32.38 38.82
C PRO A 90 -28.71 -32.47 40.35
N PRO A 91 -29.29 -31.53 41.13
CA PRO A 91 -29.33 -31.63 42.59
C PRO A 91 -30.29 -32.76 43.04
N PRO A 92 -30.09 -33.34 44.25
CA PRO A 92 -30.96 -34.40 44.76
C PRO A 92 -32.38 -33.89 44.99
N ALA A 93 -33.36 -34.67 44.54
CA ALA A 93 -34.77 -34.29 44.47
C ALA A 93 -35.43 -34.14 45.86
N PRO A 94 -36.15 -33.04 46.13
CA PRO A 94 -37.22 -33.00 47.14
C PRO A 94 -38.58 -33.43 46.53
N PRO A 95 -39.55 -33.90 47.35
CA PRO A 95 -40.77 -34.55 46.86
C PRO A 95 -41.77 -33.57 46.22
N PRO A 96 -42.69 -34.05 45.35
CA PRO A 96 -43.41 -33.22 44.40
C PRO A 96 -44.76 -32.71 44.94
N THR A 97 -45.04 -31.42 44.74
CA THR A 97 -46.41 -30.91 44.56
C THR A 97 -46.39 -29.72 43.56
N HIS A 98 -47.15 -29.84 42.48
CA HIS A 98 -47.31 -28.87 41.37
C HIS A 98 -48.45 -27.86 41.63
N PRO A 99 -48.70 -26.82 40.79
CA PRO A 99 -47.92 -26.30 39.63
C PRO A 99 -47.61 -24.77 39.70
N PRO A 100 -46.81 -24.24 38.74
CA PRO A 100 -46.11 -22.97 38.92
C PRO A 100 -46.72 -21.75 38.19
N ARG A 101 -46.24 -20.61 38.68
CA ARG A 101 -46.45 -19.21 38.29
C ARG A 101 -45.27 -18.75 37.41
N TYR A 102 -45.57 -17.89 36.42
CA TYR A 102 -44.68 -16.91 35.75
C TYR A 102 -43.31 -17.38 35.18
N GLN A 103 -43.12 -17.18 33.86
CA GLN A 103 -41.81 -17.22 33.18
C GLN A 103 -41.38 -15.81 32.75
N PRO A 104 -40.10 -15.41 32.91
CA PRO A 104 -39.51 -14.33 32.14
C PRO A 104 -38.58 -14.85 31.03
N GLY A 105 -38.95 -14.58 29.77
CA GLY A 105 -38.06 -13.84 28.86
C GLY A 105 -36.89 -14.54 28.16
N ALA A 106 -37.02 -15.76 27.64
CA ALA A 106 -36.01 -16.41 26.79
C ALA A 106 -36.17 -16.10 25.27
N SER A 107 -36.48 -14.85 24.88
CA SER A 107 -36.86 -14.55 23.48
C SER A 107 -35.97 -13.57 22.72
N ARG A 108 -34.93 -12.96 23.33
CA ARG A 108 -34.12 -11.93 22.64
C ARG A 108 -32.91 -12.42 21.85
N VAL A 109 -32.40 -13.63 22.08
CA VAL A 109 -31.17 -14.12 21.40
C VAL A 109 -31.45 -14.73 20.03
N ALA A 110 -32.64 -15.29 19.80
CA ALA A 110 -32.98 -15.94 18.52
C ALA A 110 -33.49 -14.98 17.42
N GLN A 111 -33.90 -13.76 17.78
CA GLN A 111 -34.39 -12.76 16.83
C GLN A 111 -33.25 -12.05 16.07
N GLN A 112 -32.09 -11.87 16.71
CA GLN A 112 -30.90 -11.19 16.16
C GLN A 112 -30.11 -11.99 15.12
N ASP A 113 -30.45 -13.26 14.90
CA ASP A 113 -29.83 -14.07 13.83
C ASP A 113 -30.70 -14.11 12.58
N ARG A 114 -32.01 -13.83 12.70
CA ARG A 114 -32.96 -13.86 11.57
C ARG A 114 -32.86 -12.60 10.73
N ASP A 115 -32.78 -11.45 11.37
CA ASP A 115 -32.53 -10.16 10.73
C ASP A 115 -31.16 -10.14 10.02
N ILE A 116 -30.11 -10.74 10.60
CA ILE A 116 -28.79 -10.88 9.95
C ILE A 116 -28.88 -11.81 8.72
N LYS A 117 -29.59 -12.94 8.80
CA LYS A 117 -29.79 -13.86 7.68
C LYS A 117 -30.61 -13.21 6.56
N GLU A 118 -31.69 -12.52 6.91
CA GLU A 118 -32.53 -11.79 5.95
C GLU A 118 -31.77 -10.63 5.30
N LEU A 119 -30.94 -9.91 6.06
CA LEU A 119 -30.04 -8.90 5.53
C LEU A 119 -29.01 -9.53 4.58
N GLY A 120 -28.46 -10.69 4.93
CA GLY A 120 -27.54 -11.45 4.07
C GLY A 120 -28.16 -11.89 2.75
N GLU A 121 -29.42 -12.32 2.77
CA GLU A 121 -30.17 -12.67 1.56
C GLU A 121 -30.49 -11.44 0.70
N ARG A 122 -30.89 -10.33 1.33
CA ARG A 122 -31.14 -9.04 0.64
C ARG A 122 -29.87 -8.40 0.09
N LEU A 123 -28.71 -8.64 0.70
CA LEU A 123 -27.40 -8.14 0.27
C LEU A 123 -26.71 -9.02 -0.79
N ARG A 124 -27.26 -10.18 -1.16
CA ARG A 124 -26.85 -10.95 -2.36
C ARG A 124 -27.32 -10.25 -3.64
N VAL A 125 -26.81 -9.04 -3.87
CA VAL A 125 -27.29 -8.18 -4.97
C VAL A 125 -26.70 -8.59 -6.33
N LEU A 126 -25.72 -9.49 -6.40
CA LEU A 126 -25.24 -10.03 -7.68
C LEU A 126 -24.87 -11.52 -7.53
N PRO A 127 -25.48 -12.43 -8.32
CA PRO A 127 -24.98 -13.79 -8.45
C PRO A 127 -23.50 -13.74 -8.87
N LEU A 128 -22.66 -14.61 -8.30
CA LEU A 128 -21.30 -14.77 -8.77
C LEU A 128 -21.35 -15.43 -10.15
N THR A 129 -21.44 -14.62 -11.21
CA THR A 129 -21.45 -15.13 -12.59
C THR A 129 -20.08 -15.70 -12.94
N GLN A 130 -20.03 -16.61 -13.92
CA GLN A 130 -18.76 -17.14 -14.43
C GLN A 130 -17.82 -16.02 -14.93
N GLU A 131 -18.39 -14.91 -15.41
CA GLU A 131 -17.65 -13.72 -15.83
C GLU A 131 -17.03 -12.98 -14.63
N ASN A 132 -17.78 -12.80 -13.54
CA ASN A 132 -17.28 -12.19 -12.30
C ASN A 132 -16.15 -13.02 -11.68
N LEU A 133 -16.28 -14.36 -11.72
CA LEU A 133 -15.24 -15.27 -11.24
C LEU A 133 -13.95 -15.14 -12.07
N ARG A 134 -14.06 -15.14 -13.41
CA ARG A 134 -12.90 -14.95 -14.30
C ARG A 134 -12.23 -13.60 -14.09
N MET A 135 -13.00 -12.52 -13.93
CA MET A 135 -12.44 -11.20 -13.63
C MET A 135 -11.68 -11.18 -12.29
N PHE A 136 -12.19 -11.91 -11.29
CA PHE A 136 -11.56 -12.03 -9.98
C PHE A 136 -10.25 -12.85 -10.05
N GLU A 137 -10.28 -14.00 -10.73
CA GLU A 137 -9.10 -14.84 -10.97
C GLU A 137 -8.01 -14.09 -11.75
N HIS A 138 -8.37 -13.39 -12.84
CA HIS A 138 -7.43 -12.55 -13.60
C HIS A 138 -6.79 -11.46 -12.74
N ALA A 139 -7.57 -10.84 -11.85
CA ALA A 139 -7.05 -9.82 -10.96
C ALA A 139 -6.12 -10.40 -9.88
N GLN A 140 -6.40 -11.61 -9.35
CA GLN A 140 -5.51 -12.31 -8.43
C GLN A 140 -4.19 -12.75 -9.09
N GLN A 141 -4.25 -13.18 -10.35
CA GLN A 141 -3.09 -13.61 -11.13
C GLN A 141 -2.24 -12.43 -11.66
N GLY A 142 -2.59 -11.18 -11.33
CA GLY A 142 -1.85 -10.00 -11.79
C GLY A 142 -2.10 -9.62 -13.25
N HIS A 143 -3.04 -10.28 -13.94
CA HIS A 143 -3.41 -10.02 -15.34
C HIS A 143 -4.34 -8.81 -15.52
N ALA A 144 -4.57 -8.01 -14.46
CA ALA A 144 -5.38 -6.82 -14.58
C ALA A 144 -4.69 -5.80 -15.53
N PRO A 145 -5.37 -5.34 -16.59
CA PRO A 145 -4.76 -4.41 -17.53
C PRO A 145 -4.38 -3.13 -16.80
N SER A 146 -3.09 -2.78 -16.88
CA SER A 146 -2.51 -1.62 -16.22
C SER A 146 -1.82 -0.72 -17.23
N ALA A 147 -1.92 0.58 -17.02
CA ALA A 147 -1.33 1.60 -17.88
C ALA A 147 -0.41 2.50 -17.06
N LEU A 148 0.71 2.90 -17.66
CA LEU A 148 1.64 3.85 -17.08
C LEU A 148 1.16 5.27 -17.39
N HIS A 149 0.96 6.09 -16.36
CA HIS A 149 0.47 7.46 -16.50
C HIS A 149 1.34 8.46 -15.76
N GLN A 150 1.37 9.69 -16.27
CA GLN A 150 1.91 10.86 -15.60
C GLN A 150 0.85 11.45 -14.67
N PHE A 151 1.28 11.85 -13.47
CA PHE A 151 0.49 12.57 -12.48
C PHE A 151 1.25 13.81 -12.03
N ALA A 152 0.52 14.88 -11.70
CA ALA A 152 1.14 16.10 -11.19
C ALA A 152 0.27 16.82 -10.16
N CYS A 153 0.88 17.19 -9.05
CA CYS A 153 0.24 17.90 -7.95
C CYS A 153 0.59 19.38 -8.05
N HIS A 154 -0.41 20.23 -8.33
CA HIS A 154 -0.23 21.68 -8.38
C HIS A 154 0.27 22.25 -7.05
N THR A 155 -0.33 21.83 -5.93
CA THR A 155 -0.04 22.42 -4.60
C THR A 155 1.34 22.07 -4.06
N CYS A 156 1.88 20.91 -4.45
CA CYS A 156 3.19 20.44 -3.99
C CYS A 156 4.28 20.65 -5.03
N ASP A 157 3.92 21.10 -6.23
CA ASP A 157 4.83 21.23 -7.37
C ASP A 157 5.62 19.94 -7.69
N LEU A 158 4.95 18.79 -7.55
CA LEU A 158 5.53 17.46 -7.78
C LEU A 158 4.85 16.75 -8.95
N ASP A 159 5.64 16.18 -9.85
CA ASP A 159 5.20 15.26 -10.89
C ASP A 159 5.80 13.87 -10.68
N TRP A 160 5.04 12.82 -11.00
CA TRP A 160 5.48 11.43 -10.89
C TRP A 160 4.80 10.54 -11.91
N TRP A 161 5.40 9.38 -12.16
CA TRP A 161 4.85 8.36 -13.05
C TRP A 161 4.44 7.14 -12.24
N ARG A 162 3.26 6.60 -12.52
CA ARG A 162 2.77 5.40 -11.84
C ARG A 162 2.01 4.48 -12.79
N ARG A 163 2.28 3.19 -12.68
CA ARG A 163 1.46 2.14 -13.30
C ARG A 163 0.19 1.96 -12.47
N VAL A 164 -0.96 2.20 -13.08
CA VAL A 164 -2.27 2.13 -12.43
C VAL A 164 -3.21 1.21 -13.23
N PRO A 165 -4.11 0.47 -12.58
CA PRO A 165 -5.10 -0.34 -13.29
C PRO A 165 -5.98 0.53 -14.20
N GLN A 166 -6.31 0.05 -15.40
CA GLN A 166 -7.13 0.81 -16.35
C GLN A 166 -8.53 1.11 -15.79
N ARG A 167 -9.07 0.22 -14.95
CA ARG A 167 -10.35 0.40 -14.24
C ARG A 167 -10.37 1.56 -13.23
N LYS A 168 -9.19 1.95 -12.73
CA LYS A 168 -9.04 2.98 -11.71
C LYS A 168 -7.71 3.68 -11.90
N ARG A 169 -7.72 4.65 -12.81
CA ARG A 169 -6.54 5.44 -13.16
C ARG A 169 -6.37 6.56 -12.15
N VAL A 170 -6.10 6.23 -10.88
CA VAL A 170 -5.99 7.20 -9.80
C VAL A 170 -4.70 7.00 -9.05
N SER A 171 -4.00 8.10 -8.76
CA SER A 171 -2.78 8.09 -7.97
C SER A 171 -2.84 9.16 -6.88
N ARG A 172 -2.06 8.98 -5.83
CA ARG A 172 -2.04 9.87 -4.67
C ARG A 172 -0.70 10.61 -4.62
N CYS A 173 -0.74 11.91 -4.37
CA CYS A 173 0.48 12.69 -4.14
C CYS A 173 1.20 12.19 -2.87
N ARG A 174 2.53 12.01 -2.95
CA ARG A 174 3.35 11.54 -1.82
C ARG A 174 3.35 12.54 -0.65
N GLN A 175 3.25 13.86 -0.92
CA GLN A 175 3.23 14.90 0.12
C GLN A 175 1.83 15.18 0.68
N CYS A 176 0.93 15.82 -0.09
CA CYS A 176 -0.38 16.23 0.42
C CYS A 176 -1.42 15.10 0.54
N LYS A 177 -1.09 13.88 0.08
CA LYS A 177 -1.97 12.70 0.10
C LYS A 177 -3.32 12.86 -0.62
N ARG A 178 -3.52 13.93 -1.42
CA ARG A 178 -4.68 14.10 -2.31
C ARG A 178 -4.62 13.14 -3.50
N LYS A 179 -5.79 12.70 -3.96
CA LYS A 179 -5.96 11.79 -5.11
C LYS A 179 -6.16 12.59 -6.39
N TYR A 180 -5.54 12.13 -7.46
CA TYR A 180 -5.51 12.78 -8.75
C TYR A 180 -5.78 11.78 -9.88
N ASP A 181 -6.47 12.26 -10.90
CA ASP A 181 -6.59 11.58 -12.19
C ASP A 181 -5.31 11.79 -13.01
N PRO A 182 -5.00 10.94 -14.00
CA PRO A 182 -3.82 11.11 -14.84
C PRO A 182 -3.88 12.44 -15.57
N VAL A 183 -2.70 13.00 -15.83
CA VAL A 183 -2.56 14.09 -16.79
C VAL A 183 -3.17 13.66 -18.14
N PRO A 184 -4.07 14.46 -18.74
CA PRO A 184 -4.61 14.19 -20.07
C PRO A 184 -3.51 13.99 -21.11
N ALA A 185 -3.69 13.03 -22.02
CA ALA A 185 -2.65 12.63 -22.97
C ALA A 185 -2.19 13.79 -23.88
N ASP A 186 -3.10 14.68 -24.27
CA ASP A 186 -2.87 15.90 -25.04
C ASP A 186 -2.11 16.99 -24.26
N LYS A 187 -2.05 16.87 -22.94
CA LYS A 187 -1.44 17.85 -22.04
C LYS A 187 -0.18 17.35 -21.36
N MET A 188 0.29 16.13 -21.64
CA MET A 188 1.50 15.57 -21.04
C MET A 188 2.74 16.40 -21.39
N TRP A 189 3.71 16.42 -20.47
CA TRP A 189 4.96 17.16 -20.64
C TRP A 189 6.15 16.46 -19.99
N GLY A 190 7.34 16.73 -20.49
CA GLY A 190 8.58 16.19 -19.93
C GLY A 190 9.57 15.85 -21.02
N LEU A 191 10.26 14.73 -20.88
CA LEU A 191 11.14 14.23 -21.94
C LEU A 191 10.30 13.60 -23.06
N ALA A 192 10.22 14.29 -24.18
CA ALA A 192 9.47 13.87 -25.36
C ALA A 192 10.35 13.13 -26.36
N GLU A 193 9.72 12.21 -27.10
CA GLU A 193 10.24 11.63 -28.33
C GLU A 193 9.50 12.21 -29.53
N PHE A 194 10.26 12.61 -30.55
CA PHE A 194 9.77 13.29 -31.73
C PHE A 194 10.16 12.48 -32.96
N HIS A 195 9.19 12.26 -33.85
CA HIS A 195 9.40 11.62 -35.14
C HIS A 195 9.22 12.67 -36.24
N CYS A 196 10.30 13.05 -36.91
CA CYS A 196 10.22 14.02 -37.99
C CYS A 196 9.75 13.34 -39.28
N PRO A 197 8.61 13.73 -39.88
CA PRO A 197 8.12 13.16 -41.13
C PRO A 197 8.97 13.59 -42.33
N THR A 198 9.69 14.72 -42.25
CA THR A 198 10.50 15.26 -43.36
C THR A 198 11.82 14.52 -43.54
N CYS A 199 12.54 14.24 -42.44
CA CYS A 199 13.86 13.59 -42.51
C CYS A 199 13.89 12.19 -41.87
N MET A 200 12.75 11.68 -41.41
CA MET A 200 12.56 10.37 -40.78
C MET A 200 13.46 10.11 -39.55
N ARG A 201 14.07 11.15 -38.99
CA ARG A 201 14.90 11.04 -37.78
C ARG A 201 14.04 11.10 -36.53
N VAL A 202 14.37 10.23 -35.58
CA VAL A 202 13.83 10.26 -34.23
C VAL A 202 14.78 11.03 -33.34
N PHE A 203 14.27 12.04 -32.64
CA PHE A 203 15.04 12.80 -31.66
C PHE A 203 14.28 12.90 -30.35
N ARG A 204 15.02 13.23 -29.28
CA ARG A 204 14.46 13.39 -27.93
C ARG A 204 14.86 14.74 -27.38
N GLY A 205 13.97 15.32 -26.57
CA GLY A 205 14.18 16.61 -25.94
C GLY A 205 13.04 16.92 -24.99
N PHE A 206 13.17 17.97 -24.19
CA PHE A 206 12.06 18.44 -23.38
C PHE A 206 10.95 19.00 -24.29
N GLY A 207 9.69 18.65 -24.02
CA GLY A 207 8.56 19.06 -24.82
C GLY A 207 7.21 18.79 -24.13
N ARG A 208 6.17 19.40 -24.70
CA ARG A 208 4.76 19.19 -24.33
C ARG A 208 4.03 18.68 -25.55
N MET A 209 3.02 17.85 -25.33
CA MET A 209 2.23 17.28 -26.44
C MET A 209 1.56 18.35 -27.32
N ASP A 210 1.26 19.52 -26.77
CA ASP A 210 0.63 20.66 -27.46
C ASP A 210 1.61 21.68 -28.07
N VAL A 211 2.92 21.56 -27.83
CA VAL A 211 3.93 22.54 -28.31
C VAL A 211 4.96 21.86 -29.23
N GLY A 212 5.13 22.43 -30.42
CA GLY A 212 6.12 21.96 -31.38
C GLY A 212 7.56 22.30 -31.01
N SER A 213 8.47 21.44 -31.45
CA SER A 213 9.91 21.67 -31.39
C SER A 213 10.53 21.47 -32.78
N PRO A 214 11.50 22.31 -33.17
CA PRO A 214 12.15 22.17 -34.47
C PRO A 214 13.03 20.93 -34.51
N CYS A 215 12.99 20.21 -35.63
CA CYS A 215 13.92 19.12 -35.89
C CYS A 215 15.37 19.62 -35.92
N TYR A 216 16.28 18.95 -35.22
CA TYR A 216 17.71 19.30 -35.20
C TYR A 216 18.41 19.25 -36.57
N THR A 217 17.81 18.59 -37.57
CA THR A 217 18.39 18.45 -38.92
C THR A 217 17.73 19.37 -39.94
N CYS A 218 16.42 19.22 -40.16
CA CYS A 218 15.70 19.96 -41.21
C CYS A 218 14.91 21.16 -40.68
N ARG A 219 14.93 21.42 -39.36
CA ARG A 219 14.21 22.52 -38.69
C ARG A 219 12.69 22.55 -38.87
N SER A 220 12.07 21.54 -39.49
CA SER A 220 10.61 21.42 -39.52
C SER A 220 10.05 21.31 -38.11
N ILE A 221 8.91 21.94 -37.88
CA ILE A 221 8.25 21.98 -36.56
C ILE A 221 7.49 20.69 -36.33
N ILE A 222 7.91 19.94 -35.31
CA ILE A 222 7.38 18.62 -35.00
C ILE A 222 6.79 18.62 -33.59
N THR A 223 5.56 18.14 -33.44
CA THR A 223 4.96 17.88 -32.12
C THR A 223 5.46 16.54 -31.56
N PRO A 224 5.55 16.39 -30.24
CA PRO A 224 5.90 15.10 -29.64
C PRO A 224 4.99 13.98 -30.09
N THR A 225 5.57 12.81 -30.32
CA THR A 225 4.82 11.57 -30.54
C THR A 225 4.39 10.96 -29.20
N GLN A 226 5.28 11.02 -28.20
CA GLN A 226 5.01 10.54 -26.85
C GLN A 226 5.90 11.24 -25.83
N ILE A 227 5.40 11.37 -24.60
CA ILE A 227 6.20 11.75 -23.44
C ILE A 227 6.68 10.48 -22.75
N LEU A 228 7.98 10.41 -22.53
CA LEU A 228 8.64 9.27 -21.92
C LEU A 228 8.69 9.41 -20.39
N PRO A 229 8.43 8.33 -19.65
CA PRO A 229 8.68 8.31 -18.22
C PRO A 229 10.19 8.53 -17.93
N PRO A 230 10.55 9.12 -16.79
CA PRO A 230 11.93 9.26 -16.38
C PRO A 230 12.57 7.86 -16.29
N ARG A 231 13.74 7.69 -16.90
CA ARG A 231 14.48 6.43 -16.82
C ARG A 231 14.94 6.21 -15.38
N ARG A 232 14.57 5.07 -14.77
CA ARG A 232 15.26 4.58 -13.57
C ARG A 232 16.74 4.43 -13.96
N ARG A 233 17.66 4.99 -13.18
CA ARG A 233 19.09 5.01 -13.48
C ARG A 233 19.64 3.59 -13.54
N GLN A 234 19.54 2.94 -14.68
CA GLN A 234 20.32 1.75 -14.97
C GLN A 234 21.67 2.26 -15.50
N GLY A 235 22.72 1.95 -14.73
CA GLY A 235 24.08 2.44 -14.88
C GLY A 235 24.50 2.63 -16.33
N GLY A 236 24.78 3.88 -16.67
CA GLY A 236 25.16 4.27 -18.01
C GLY A 236 25.14 5.77 -18.07
N ALA A 237 26.30 6.38 -17.87
CA ALA A 237 26.59 7.75 -18.27
C ALA A 237 26.38 7.86 -19.80
N GLY A 238 25.11 7.91 -20.23
CA GLY A 238 24.76 8.17 -21.60
C GLY A 238 25.11 9.61 -21.89
N LEU A 239 26.23 9.80 -22.60
CA LEU A 239 26.68 11.01 -23.28
C LEU A 239 25.68 12.16 -23.13
N ARG A 240 26.02 13.17 -22.30
CA ARG A 240 25.28 14.44 -22.20
C ARG A 240 24.97 14.88 -23.63
N ARG A 241 23.70 14.79 -24.04
CA ARG A 241 23.31 15.20 -25.40
C ARG A 241 23.63 16.68 -25.50
N GLN A 242 24.53 17.03 -26.43
CA GLN A 242 25.07 18.37 -26.59
C GLN A 242 24.07 19.36 -27.23
N ASN A 243 22.95 18.86 -27.77
CA ASN A 243 22.03 19.72 -28.47
C ASN A 243 21.29 20.62 -27.47
N PRO A 244 21.44 21.96 -27.59
CA PRO A 244 20.69 22.87 -26.75
C PRO A 244 19.20 22.66 -27.00
N HIS A 245 18.41 22.67 -25.93
CA HIS A 245 16.96 22.64 -26.06
C HIS A 245 16.48 23.83 -26.89
N SER A 246 15.56 23.58 -27.81
CA SER A 246 14.88 24.59 -28.59
C SER A 246 13.42 24.17 -28.72
N CYS A 247 12.50 25.11 -28.50
CA CYS A 247 11.07 24.90 -28.68
C CYS A 247 10.40 26.23 -29.05
N LEU A 248 9.14 26.16 -29.45
CA LEU A 248 8.33 27.31 -29.84
C LEU A 248 7.67 28.03 -28.65
N ALA A 249 8.03 27.69 -27.42
CA ALA A 249 7.50 28.35 -26.24
C ALA A 249 8.04 29.78 -26.11
N GLU A 250 7.16 30.71 -25.71
CA GLU A 250 7.46 32.14 -25.58
C GLU A 250 8.60 32.40 -24.59
N ASP A 251 8.67 31.59 -23.54
CA ASP A 251 9.57 31.74 -22.40
C ASP A 251 10.77 30.77 -22.45
N CYS A 252 11.05 30.16 -23.60
CA CYS A 252 12.20 29.27 -23.77
C CYS A 252 13.54 30.02 -23.72
N TYR A 253 14.53 29.50 -22.98
CA TYR A 253 15.87 30.12 -22.89
C TYR A 253 16.62 30.19 -24.24
N ASN A 254 16.26 29.31 -25.18
CA ASN A 254 16.78 29.24 -26.54
C ASN A 254 15.60 29.17 -27.52
N ARG A 255 14.68 30.13 -27.35
CA ARG A 255 13.46 30.30 -28.13
C ARG A 255 13.74 30.31 -29.62
N GLN A 256 12.86 29.67 -30.37
CA GLN A 256 12.88 29.67 -31.83
C GLN A 256 11.68 30.44 -32.35
N GLU A 257 11.90 31.27 -33.36
CA GLU A 257 10.83 32.00 -34.05
C GLU A 257 10.27 31.17 -35.22
N PRO A 258 8.97 31.22 -35.50
CA PRO A 258 7.95 31.98 -34.76
C PRO A 258 7.54 31.27 -33.46
N HIS A 259 7.53 31.98 -32.34
CA HIS A 259 7.03 31.43 -31.08
C HIS A 259 5.49 31.41 -31.06
N VAL A 260 4.91 30.58 -30.19
CA VAL A 260 3.47 30.55 -29.94
C VAL A 260 3.17 31.36 -28.67
N PRO A 261 2.51 32.54 -28.78
CA PRO A 261 2.20 33.37 -27.61
C PRO A 261 1.37 32.61 -26.56
N GLY A 262 1.68 32.83 -25.28
CA GLY A 262 0.99 32.19 -24.15
C GLY A 262 1.40 30.74 -23.88
N THR A 263 2.41 30.21 -24.56
CA THR A 263 2.92 28.85 -24.31
C THR A 263 4.15 28.85 -23.41
N GLU A 264 4.23 27.84 -22.53
CA GLU A 264 5.31 27.71 -21.56
C GLU A 264 6.25 26.54 -21.87
N CYS A 265 7.53 26.80 -21.74
CA CYS A 265 8.63 25.88 -21.90
C CYS A 265 8.73 24.97 -20.67
N VAL A 266 8.97 23.69 -20.92
CA VAL A 266 9.04 22.67 -19.85
C VAL A 266 10.46 22.30 -19.46
N HIS A 267 11.44 22.90 -20.13
CA HIS A 267 12.84 22.67 -19.84
C HIS A 267 13.20 23.26 -18.46
N PRO A 268 13.84 22.49 -17.55
CA PRO A 268 14.16 22.94 -16.20
C PRO A 268 14.88 24.30 -16.15
N ARG A 269 15.85 24.51 -17.05
CA ARG A 269 16.58 25.79 -17.19
C ARG A 269 15.67 26.99 -17.51
N SER A 270 14.78 26.89 -18.51
CA SER A 270 13.85 27.98 -18.85
C SER A 270 12.96 28.29 -17.66
N ARG A 271 12.45 27.25 -17.01
CA ARG A 271 11.53 27.37 -15.87
C ARG A 271 12.18 28.03 -14.67
N GLN A 272 13.42 27.64 -14.35
CA GLN A 272 14.19 28.26 -13.28
C GLN A 272 14.49 29.73 -13.59
N GLN A 273 14.89 30.05 -14.83
CA GLN A 273 15.18 31.42 -15.25
C GLN A 273 13.95 32.32 -15.15
N ASN A 274 12.77 31.80 -15.48
CA ASN A 274 11.50 32.52 -15.42
C ASN A 274 10.76 32.39 -14.07
N ARG A 275 11.39 31.77 -13.06
CA ARG A 275 10.80 31.53 -11.72
C ARG A 275 9.42 30.85 -11.75
N LYS A 276 9.23 29.89 -12.65
CA LYS A 276 7.97 29.15 -12.82
C LYS A 276 7.97 27.82 -12.02
N PRO A 277 6.80 27.31 -11.59
CA PRO A 277 6.67 26.07 -10.79
C PRO A 277 6.82 24.81 -11.64
N ARG A 278 7.66 23.84 -11.31
CA ARG A 278 8.01 22.66 -12.13
C ARG A 278 6.82 22.00 -12.86
N VAL A 279 5.66 21.91 -12.22
CA VAL A 279 4.41 21.42 -12.78
C VAL A 279 3.82 22.42 -13.78
N VAL A 280 3.63 21.97 -15.01
CA VAL A 280 3.09 22.78 -16.11
C VAL A 280 1.58 22.58 -16.23
N ASN A 281 1.12 21.35 -16.47
CA ASN A 281 -0.31 21.04 -16.63
C ASN A 281 -0.81 20.14 -15.48
N PRO A 282 -1.28 20.66 -14.34
CA PRO A 282 -1.57 19.84 -13.18
C PRO A 282 -2.62 18.75 -13.45
N SER A 283 -2.50 17.63 -12.73
CA SER A 283 -3.53 16.59 -12.76
C SER A 283 -4.86 17.12 -12.20
N PRO A 284 -6.00 16.73 -12.80
CA PRO A 284 -7.31 16.99 -12.21
C PRO A 284 -7.44 16.31 -10.84
N ALA A 285 -8.07 17.01 -9.89
CA ALA A 285 -8.41 16.42 -8.60
C ALA A 285 -9.43 15.31 -8.80
N HIS A 286 -9.15 14.12 -8.26
CA HIS A 286 -10.04 12.98 -8.41
C HIS A 286 -11.27 13.14 -7.51
N VAL A 287 -12.45 13.27 -8.11
CA VAL A 287 -13.73 13.21 -7.39
C VAL A 287 -14.19 11.77 -7.37
N SER A 288 -14.19 11.15 -6.19
CA SER A 288 -14.71 9.80 -6.04
C SER A 288 -16.22 9.81 -6.24
N SER A 289 -16.72 9.11 -7.25
CA SER A 289 -18.15 9.00 -7.55
C SER A 289 -18.95 8.22 -6.49
N GLY A 290 -18.35 7.85 -5.35
CA GLY A 290 -19.01 7.18 -4.24
C GLY A 290 -19.58 5.80 -4.54
N SER A 291 -19.46 5.31 -5.79
CA SER A 291 -19.95 3.99 -6.19
C SER A 291 -19.03 2.93 -5.64
N THR A 292 -19.26 2.57 -4.38
CA THR A 292 -18.69 1.39 -3.75
C THR A 292 -19.47 0.17 -4.21
N VAL A 293 -19.29 -0.23 -5.47
CA VAL A 293 -19.49 -1.65 -5.77
C VAL A 293 -18.41 -2.36 -4.97
N ASN A 294 -18.82 -3.24 -4.04
CA ASN A 294 -17.92 -4.14 -3.30
C ASN A 294 -17.13 -4.96 -4.33
N THR A 295 -16.02 -4.41 -4.79
CA THR A 295 -15.05 -5.15 -5.58
C THR A 295 -14.28 -5.95 -4.54
N CYS A 296 -14.35 -7.28 -4.64
CA CYS A 296 -13.55 -8.22 -3.85
C CYS A 296 -12.03 -8.00 -4.02
N LEU A 297 -11.64 -7.06 -4.89
CA LEU A 297 -10.30 -6.56 -5.09
C LEU A 297 -10.04 -5.45 -4.08
N SER A 298 -9.22 -5.73 -3.06
CA SER A 298 -8.66 -4.69 -2.21
C SER A 298 -8.05 -3.58 -3.10
N GLN A 299 -8.16 -2.33 -2.67
CA GLN A 299 -7.65 -1.16 -3.41
C GLN A 299 -6.10 -1.05 -3.41
N GLY A 300 -5.44 -2.18 -3.56
CA GLY A 300 -4.02 -2.41 -3.38
C GLY A 300 -3.85 -3.81 -2.81
N SER A 301 -3.03 -4.63 -3.45
CA SER A 301 -2.53 -5.84 -2.81
C SER A 301 -1.67 -5.42 -1.60
N ILE A 302 -1.63 -6.22 -0.53
CA ILE A 302 -0.66 -5.99 0.56
C ILE A 302 0.78 -5.93 -0.01
N VAL A 303 1.01 -6.64 -1.12
CA VAL A 303 2.24 -6.61 -1.91
C VAL A 303 2.54 -5.23 -2.50
N ASP A 304 1.52 -4.46 -2.93
CA ASP A 304 1.71 -3.08 -3.40
C ASP A 304 2.13 -2.15 -2.27
N LEU A 305 1.71 -2.44 -1.03
CA LEU A 305 2.14 -1.71 0.17
C LEU A 305 3.59 -2.08 0.53
N TYR A 306 3.95 -3.37 0.49
CA TYR A 306 5.33 -3.81 0.67
C TYR A 306 6.27 -3.20 -0.38
N GLN A 307 5.84 -3.12 -1.63
CA GLN A 307 6.64 -2.53 -2.70
C GLN A 307 6.79 -1.01 -2.54
N LEU A 308 5.77 -0.32 -2.05
CA LEU A 308 5.88 1.10 -1.68
C LEU A 308 6.84 1.31 -0.50
N ILE A 309 6.76 0.45 0.52
CA ILE A 309 7.66 0.48 1.69
C ILE A 309 9.10 0.17 1.28
N LEU A 310 9.31 -0.81 0.40
CA LEU A 310 10.63 -1.14 -0.14
C LEU A 310 11.21 -0.02 -1.01
N GLU A 311 10.38 0.63 -1.83
CA GLU A 311 10.79 1.82 -2.60
C GLU A 311 11.18 2.99 -1.67
N ASP A 312 10.42 3.23 -0.58
CA ASP A 312 10.74 4.27 0.40
C ASP A 312 12.01 3.93 1.21
N ILE A 313 12.23 2.68 1.62
CA ILE A 313 13.45 2.22 2.33
C ILE A 313 14.70 2.32 1.44
N LEU A 314 14.59 2.00 0.15
CA LEU A 314 15.71 2.12 -0.80
C LEU A 314 16.08 3.58 -1.08
N GLU A 315 15.10 4.49 -1.13
CA GLU A 315 15.35 5.93 -1.32
C GLU A 315 16.03 6.57 -0.08
N GLU A 316 15.83 6.04 1.13
CA GLU A 316 16.49 6.53 2.37
C GLU A 316 17.95 6.04 2.54
N GLY A 317 18.33 4.90 1.95
CA GLY A 317 19.68 4.33 2.06
C GLY A 317 20.77 5.02 1.23
N GLU A 318 20.40 5.77 0.18
CA GLU A 318 21.36 6.49 -0.68
C GLU A 318 21.67 7.92 -0.21
N GLY A 319 21.04 8.39 0.88
CA GLY A 319 21.23 9.75 1.44
C GLY A 319 22.23 9.86 2.60
N GLY A 320 22.90 8.77 2.97
CA GLY A 320 23.68 8.66 4.21
C GLY A 320 25.20 8.60 4.07
N SER A 321 25.80 9.14 3.00
CA SER A 321 27.27 9.36 2.96
C SER A 321 27.60 10.85 3.06
N GLY A 322 27.32 11.40 4.24
CA GLY A 322 27.89 12.66 4.68
C GLY A 322 29.38 12.47 4.95
N THR A 323 30.17 13.18 4.14
CA THR A 323 31.60 13.42 4.24
C THR A 323 32.04 13.75 5.67
N GLU A 324 32.92 12.93 6.25
CA GLU A 324 33.88 13.37 7.27
C GLU A 324 35.28 13.26 6.66
N GLU A 325 35.71 14.33 5.99
CA GLU A 325 37.11 14.55 5.64
C GLU A 325 37.83 14.98 6.92
N ASP A 326 38.50 14.04 7.57
CA ASP A 326 39.37 14.32 8.70
C ASP A 326 40.72 14.80 8.15
N THR A 327 40.94 16.11 8.21
CA THR A 327 42.22 16.75 7.89
C THR A 327 43.23 16.46 8.99
N SER A 328 44.03 15.41 8.85
CA SER A 328 45.26 15.24 9.65
C SER A 328 46.47 15.73 8.86
N THR A 329 46.93 16.91 9.25
CA THR A 329 48.22 17.53 8.94
C THR A 329 49.39 16.54 8.98
N SER A 330 50.14 16.49 7.88
CA SER A 330 51.49 15.96 7.80
C SER A 330 52.45 16.83 8.60
N ASP A 331 53.05 16.29 9.65
CA ASP A 331 54.30 16.81 10.20
C ASP A 331 55.44 15.86 9.83
N SER A 332 56.44 16.43 9.17
CA SER A 332 57.65 15.76 8.71
C SER A 332 58.73 16.00 9.74
N SER A 333 59.27 14.93 10.33
CA SER A 333 60.54 14.97 11.04
C SER A 333 61.30 13.67 10.81
N GLN A 334 62.29 13.78 9.92
CA GLN A 334 63.64 13.22 10.03
C GLN A 334 63.78 11.79 10.58
N ASN A 335 64.08 10.85 9.68
CA ASN A 335 65.42 10.23 9.63
C ASN A 335 65.67 9.58 8.26
#